data_AF-A0AA86MB93-F1
#
_entry.id   AF-A0AA86MB93-F1
#
_cell.length_a   1.000
_cell.length_b   1.000
_cell.length_c   1.000
_cell.angle_alpha   90.00
_cell.angle_beta   90.00
_cell.angle_gamma   90.00
#
_symmetry.space_group_name_H-M   'P 1'
#
loop_
_entity.id
_entity.type
_entity.pdbx_description
1 polymer ?
#
loop_
_entity_poly.entity_id
_entity_poly.type
_entity_poly.pdbx_seq_one_letter_code
_entity_poly.pdbx_strand_id
1 'polypeptide(L)'
;MIHIQWLELKPRDAGALTALPEVLQLPTHSSVGQALLAIGLDPVRIQNLLEQRAVAVFGLYATENTVLHDGDRLEILDGLKFDPMDSRRRRAQHKVLTKRQKELARYERRSRKQGKTPL
;
A
#
# COMPACT_ATOMS: atom_id res chain seq x y z
N MET A 1 16.03 18.43 -19.08
CA MET A 1 16.15 17.96 -17.69
C MET A 1 14.75 17.92 -17.11
N ILE A 2 14.44 16.86 -16.39
CA ILE A 2 13.19 16.69 -15.62
C ILE A 2 13.53 16.54 -14.15
N HIS A 3 12.62 16.98 -13.29
CA HIS A 3 12.67 16.83 -11.85
C HIS A 3 11.58 15.84 -11.47
N ILE A 4 11.99 14.72 -10.91
CA ILE A 4 11.06 13.76 -10.34
C ILE A 4 11.20 13.77 -8.82
N GLN A 5 10.16 13.29 -8.17
CA GLN A 5 10.18 12.91 -6.77
C GLN A 5 10.39 11.42 -6.68
N TRP A 6 11.15 10.95 -5.70
CA TRP A 6 11.25 9.52 -5.43
C TRP A 6 11.19 9.22 -3.93
N LEU A 7 10.72 8.03 -3.59
CA LEU A 7 10.71 7.51 -2.23
C LEU A 7 10.76 5.99 -2.22
N GLU A 8 11.20 5.44 -1.10
CA GLU A 8 11.14 4.02 -0.79
C GLU A 8 10.29 3.77 0.47
N LEU A 9 9.27 2.93 0.33
CA LEU A 9 8.49 2.42 1.45
C LEU A 9 9.32 1.42 2.26
N LYS A 10 9.49 1.68 3.54
CA LYS A 10 10.15 0.76 4.45
C LYS A 10 9.14 -0.23 5.03
N PRO A 11 9.57 -1.42 5.46
CA PRO A 11 8.69 -2.38 6.12
C PRO A 11 7.93 -1.83 7.33
N ARG A 12 8.45 -0.79 7.99
CA ARG A 12 7.80 -0.13 9.13
C ARG A 12 6.63 0.78 8.74
N ASP A 13 6.55 1.20 7.49
CA ASP A 13 5.57 2.16 7.02
C ASP A 13 4.19 1.53 6.78
N ALA A 14 4.11 0.19 6.82
CA ALA A 14 2.86 -0.57 6.70
C ALA A 14 2.02 -0.21 5.45
N GLY A 15 2.71 0.14 4.36
CA GLY A 15 2.09 0.54 3.09
C GLY A 15 1.61 1.99 3.05
N ALA A 16 1.91 2.81 4.06
CA ALA A 16 1.63 4.24 4.06
C ALA A 16 2.85 5.03 3.57
N LEU A 17 2.64 6.02 2.71
CA LEU A 17 3.68 6.94 2.26
C LEU A 17 3.98 7.96 3.38
N THR A 18 4.77 7.56 4.38
CA THR A 18 5.14 8.38 5.54
C THR A 18 6.44 9.16 5.34
N ALA A 19 7.29 8.72 4.41
CA ALA A 19 8.53 9.40 4.06
C ALA A 19 8.27 10.61 3.17
N LEU A 20 9.03 11.70 3.40
CA LEU A 20 9.07 12.82 2.47
C LEU A 20 9.83 12.40 1.21
N PRO A 21 9.29 12.65 0.00
CA PRO A 21 9.98 12.33 -1.22
C PRO A 21 11.22 13.20 -1.43
N GLU A 22 12.27 12.59 -1.98
CA GLU A 22 13.49 13.27 -2.39
C GLU A 22 13.40 13.68 -3.86
N VAL A 23 14.04 14.79 -4.23
CA VAL A 23 14.07 15.27 -5.62
C VAL A 23 15.26 14.67 -6.36
N LEU A 24 15.01 14.13 -7.56
CA LEU A 24 16.02 13.61 -8.47
C LEU A 24 15.95 14.34 -9.80
N GLN A 25 17.10 14.81 -10.28
CA GLN A 25 17.25 15.44 -11.58
C GLN A 25 17.72 14.42 -12.62
N LEU A 26 17.02 14.35 -13.75
CA LEU A 26 17.33 13.40 -14.82
C LEU A 26 17.30 14.09 -16.20
N PRO A 27 18.00 13.52 -17.20
CA PRO A 27 17.79 13.88 -18.60
C PRO A 27 16.31 13.78 -19.01
N THR A 28 15.91 14.58 -20.01
CA THR A 28 14.57 14.46 -20.58
C THR A 28 14.42 13.07 -21.22
N HIS A 29 13.24 12.47 -21.08
CA HIS A 29 12.92 11.12 -21.57
C HIS A 29 13.65 9.99 -20.83
N SER A 30 14.16 10.23 -19.63
CA SER A 30 14.72 9.14 -18.82
C SER A 30 13.67 8.09 -18.47
N SER A 31 14.09 6.82 -18.47
CA SER A 31 13.22 5.71 -18.06
C SER A 31 13.27 5.46 -16.56
N VAL A 32 12.31 4.69 -16.05
CA VAL A 32 12.33 4.18 -14.67
C VAL A 32 13.62 3.42 -14.36
N GLY A 33 14.10 2.55 -15.26
CA GLY A 33 15.38 1.86 -15.06
C GLY A 33 16.55 2.81 -14.88
N GLN A 34 16.61 3.87 -15.69
CA GLN A 34 17.64 4.90 -15.57
C GLN A 34 17.52 5.72 -14.27
N ALA A 35 16.30 6.04 -13.85
CA ALA A 35 16.06 6.71 -12.58
C ALA A 35 16.51 5.85 -11.38
N LEU A 36 16.21 4.55 -11.39
CA LEU A 36 16.62 3.63 -10.33
C LEU A 36 18.15 3.49 -10.25
N LEU A 37 18.83 3.44 -11.40
CA LEU A 37 20.29 3.49 -11.46
C LEU A 37 20.84 4.81 -10.91
N ALA A 38 20.22 5.94 -11.25
CA ALA A 38 20.63 7.27 -10.77
C ALA A 38 20.42 7.47 -9.25
N ILE A 39 19.45 6.77 -8.66
CA ILE A 39 19.24 6.68 -7.20
C ILE A 39 20.37 5.89 -6.52
N GLY A 40 21.13 5.09 -7.27
CA GLY A 40 22.23 4.27 -6.77
C GLY A 40 21.83 2.83 -6.41
N LEU A 41 20.72 2.34 -6.96
CA LEU A 41 20.33 0.94 -6.82
C LEU A 41 21.23 0.04 -7.68
N ASP A 42 21.62 -1.11 -7.15
CA ASP A 42 22.36 -2.10 -7.92
C ASP A 42 21.45 -2.81 -8.95
N PRO A 43 22.00 -3.23 -10.11
CA PRO A 43 21.19 -3.85 -11.18
C PRO A 43 20.42 -5.09 -10.74
N VAL A 44 20.95 -5.88 -9.80
CA VAL A 44 20.29 -7.10 -9.30
C VAL A 44 19.05 -6.73 -8.49
N ARG A 45 19.15 -5.73 -7.60
CA ARG A 45 18.01 -5.19 -6.87
C ARG A 45 16.99 -4.55 -7.79
N ILE A 46 17.40 -3.80 -8.81
CA ILE A 46 16.49 -3.22 -9.80
C ILE A 46 15.68 -4.32 -10.49
N GLN A 47 16.34 -5.37 -10.98
CA GLN A 47 15.68 -6.50 -11.63
C GLN A 47 14.64 -7.15 -10.70
N ASN A 48 15.03 -7.44 -9.45
CA ASN A 48 14.14 -8.04 -8.45
C ASN A 48 12.91 -7.16 -8.16
N LEU A 49 13.10 -5.83 -8.03
CA LEU A 49 12.00 -4.90 -7.78
C LEU A 49 11.01 -4.87 -8.95
N LEU A 50 11.50 -4.88 -10.19
CA LEU A 50 10.66 -4.86 -11.39
C LEU A 50 9.90 -6.18 -11.58
N GLU A 51 10.54 -7.33 -11.36
CA GLU A 51 9.91 -8.65 -11.42
C GLU A 51 8.78 -8.79 -10.39
N GLN A 52 9.00 -8.27 -9.19
CA GLN A 52 8.02 -8.29 -8.10
C GLN A 52 6.92 -7.23 -8.23
N ARG A 53 6.97 -6.38 -9.28
CA ARG A 53 6.09 -5.21 -9.45
C ARG A 53 6.14 -4.30 -8.21
N ALA A 54 7.33 -4.09 -7.67
CA ALA A 54 7.58 -3.23 -6.51
C ALA A 54 7.97 -1.80 -6.89
N VAL A 55 7.77 -1.39 -8.14
CA VAL A 55 8.04 -0.03 -8.62
C VAL A 55 6.78 0.56 -9.24
N ALA A 56 6.46 1.80 -8.87
CA ALA A 56 5.30 2.51 -9.38
C ALA A 56 5.59 3.98 -9.64
N VAL A 57 4.82 4.58 -10.54
CA VAL A 57 4.73 6.03 -10.73
C VAL A 57 3.32 6.45 -10.31
N PHE A 58 3.21 7.31 -9.29
CA PHE A 58 1.92 7.69 -8.68
C PHE A 58 0.98 6.49 -8.37
N GLY A 59 1.53 5.42 -7.77
CA GLY A 59 0.78 4.21 -7.46
C GLY A 59 0.42 3.30 -8.63
N LEU A 60 0.80 3.64 -9.87
CA LEU A 60 0.65 2.78 -11.04
C LEU A 60 1.95 2.00 -11.29
N TYR A 61 1.85 0.67 -11.36
CA TYR A 61 3.02 -0.16 -11.63
C TYR A 61 3.76 0.27 -12.90
N ALA A 62 5.06 0.45 -12.77
CA ALA A 62 5.92 0.87 -13.85
C ALA A 62 6.90 -0.24 -14.24
N THR A 63 7.24 -0.27 -15.52
CA THR A 63 8.27 -1.17 -16.07
C THR A 63 9.58 -0.43 -16.24
N GLU A 64 10.67 -1.17 -16.46
CA GLU A 64 12.00 -0.60 -16.72
C GLU A 64 12.01 0.50 -17.80
N ASN A 65 11.20 0.30 -18.84
CA ASN A 65 11.13 1.14 -20.03
C ASN A 65 10.09 2.28 -19.91
N THR A 66 9.41 2.39 -18.78
CA THR A 66 8.43 3.47 -18.57
C THR A 66 9.15 4.81 -18.58
N VAL A 67 8.76 5.71 -19.48
CA VAL A 67 9.35 7.05 -19.62
C VAL A 67 8.80 7.97 -18.53
N LEU A 68 9.70 8.68 -17.85
CA LEU A 68 9.37 9.63 -16.80
C LEU A 68 9.22 11.06 -17.37
N HIS A 69 8.34 11.81 -16.73
CA HIS A 69 8.04 13.20 -17.03
C HIS A 69 8.35 14.09 -15.82
N ASP A 70 8.47 15.40 -16.06
CA ASP A 70 8.67 16.37 -15.00
C ASP A 70 7.50 16.34 -14.01
N GLY A 71 7.82 16.32 -12.71
CA GLY A 71 6.85 16.22 -11.62
C GLY A 71 6.42 14.79 -11.27
N ASP A 72 6.88 13.76 -11.97
CA ASP A 72 6.54 12.36 -11.64
C ASP A 72 7.01 11.97 -10.25
N ARG A 73 6.26 11.11 -9.57
CA ARG A 73 6.68 10.49 -8.31
C ARG A 73 6.92 9.01 -8.48
N LEU A 74 8.19 8.63 -8.41
CA LEU A 74 8.68 7.25 -8.43
C LEU A 74 8.63 6.64 -7.02
N GLU A 75 7.96 5.51 -6.87
CA GLU A 75 7.68 4.87 -5.59
C GLU A 75 8.23 3.44 -5.62
N ILE A 76 9.12 3.12 -4.69
CA ILE A 76 9.55 1.74 -4.41
C ILE A 76 8.63 1.20 -3.31
N LEU A 77 7.82 0.20 -3.66
CA LEU A 77 6.77 -0.36 -2.82
C LEU A 77 7.33 -1.46 -1.90
N ASP A 78 6.77 -1.54 -0.68
CA ASP A 78 7.02 -2.68 0.21
C ASP A 78 6.27 -3.93 -0.29
N GLY A 79 6.81 -5.11 0.02
CA GLY A 79 6.19 -6.37 -0.31
C GLY A 79 4.86 -6.58 0.43
N LEU A 80 4.00 -7.42 -0.14
CA LEU A 80 2.76 -7.80 0.54
C LEU A 80 3.07 -8.54 1.85
N LYS A 81 2.63 -7.97 2.98
CA LYS A 81 2.79 -8.59 4.31
C LYS A 81 1.90 -9.82 4.54
N PHE A 82 0.81 -9.92 3.78
CA PHE A 82 -0.15 -11.01 3.88
C PHE A 82 -0.69 -11.37 2.50
N ASP A 83 -0.99 -12.65 2.32
CA ASP A 83 -1.76 -13.09 1.16
C ASP A 83 -3.13 -12.37 1.12
N PRO A 84 -3.51 -11.79 -0.03
CA PRO A 84 -4.77 -11.06 -0.17
C PRO A 84 -6.02 -11.90 0.16
N MET A 85 -6.04 -13.19 -0.16
CA MET A 85 -7.19 -14.06 0.11
C MET A 85 -7.29 -14.38 1.60
N ASP A 86 -6.18 -14.61 2.28
CA ASP A 86 -6.18 -14.81 3.73
C ASP A 86 -6.65 -13.55 4.46
N SER A 87 -6.19 -12.37 4.04
CA SER A 87 -6.68 -11.09 4.57
C SER A 87 -8.18 -10.92 4.34
N ARG A 88 -8.68 -11.27 3.14
CA ARG A 88 -10.13 -11.26 2.85
C ARG A 88 -10.90 -12.23 3.75
N ARG A 89 -10.39 -13.45 3.96
CA ARG A 89 -11.02 -14.48 4.81
C ARG A 89 -11.12 -14.01 6.26
N ARG A 90 -10.03 -13.45 6.82
CA ARG A 90 -10.00 -12.88 8.17
C ARG A 90 -11.02 -11.76 8.34
N ARG A 91 -11.13 -10.84 7.37
CA ARG A 91 -12.13 -9.75 7.39
C ARG A 91 -13.56 -10.28 7.35
N ALA A 92 -13.84 -11.31 6.55
CA ALA A 92 -15.16 -11.92 6.48
C ALA A 92 -15.55 -12.59 7.82
N GLN A 93 -14.65 -13.37 8.41
CA GLN A 93 -14.87 -14.01 9.72
C GLN A 93 -15.09 -12.97 10.82
N HIS A 94 -14.28 -11.92 10.86
CA HIS A 94 -14.44 -10.83 11.82
C HIS A 94 -15.82 -10.16 11.68
N LYS A 95 -16.27 -9.88 10.46
CA LYS A 95 -17.61 -9.31 10.20
C LYS A 95 -18.74 -10.18 10.75
N VAL A 96 -18.65 -11.51 10.59
CA VAL A 96 -19.62 -12.47 11.13
C VAL A 96 -19.62 -12.44 12.67
N LEU A 97 -18.45 -12.51 13.30
CA LEU A 97 -18.32 -12.48 14.75
C LEU A 97 -18.86 -11.17 15.34
N THR A 98 -18.48 -10.02 14.78
CA THR A 98 -18.97 -8.71 15.23
C THR A 98 -20.49 -8.59 15.07
N LYS A 99 -21.07 -9.12 13.99
CA LYS A 99 -22.53 -9.11 13.79
C LYS A 99 -23.23 -9.92 14.88
N ARG A 100 -22.75 -11.14 15.15
CA ARG A 100 -23.30 -12.02 16.20
C ARG A 100 -23.26 -11.36 17.58
N GLN A 101 -22.13 -10.74 17.93
CA GLN A 101 -21.99 -10.00 19.20
C GLN A 101 -23.00 -8.85 19.30
N LYS A 102 -23.19 -8.07 18.22
CA LYS A 102 -24.20 -7.00 18.18
C LYS A 102 -25.62 -7.53 18.35
N GLU A 103 -25.94 -8.67 17.74
CA GLU A 103 -27.25 -9.32 17.89
C GLU A 103 -27.50 -9.79 19.33
N LEU A 104 -26.51 -10.43 19.96
CA LEU A 104 -26.58 -10.84 21.37
C LEU A 104 -26.77 -9.63 22.29
N ALA A 105 -25.98 -8.58 22.13
CA ALA A 105 -26.12 -7.35 22.92
C ALA A 105 -27.51 -6.69 22.71
N ARG A 106 -28.07 -6.76 21.50
CA ARG A 106 -29.42 -6.26 21.21
C ARG A 106 -30.48 -7.11 21.91
N TYR A 107 -30.33 -8.43 21.91
CA TYR A 107 -31.21 -9.36 22.60
C TYR A 107 -31.21 -9.11 24.11
N GLU A 108 -30.04 -9.02 24.74
CA GLU A 108 -29.89 -8.75 26.17
C GLU A 108 -30.56 -7.44 26.58
N ARG A 109 -30.34 -6.35 25.82
CA ARG A 109 -31.00 -5.06 26.06
C ARG A 109 -32.52 -5.15 26.01
N ARG A 110 -33.08 -5.91 25.07
CA ARG A 110 -34.54 -6.11 24.95
C ARG A 110 -35.10 -6.90 26.12
N SER A 111 -34.44 -8.00 26.50
CA SER A 111 -34.84 -8.83 27.64
C SER A 111 -34.86 -8.02 28.94
N ARG A 112 -33.80 -7.24 29.21
CA ARG A 112 -33.72 -6.37 30.39
C ARG A 112 -34.81 -5.29 30.43
N LYS A 113 -35.26 -4.81 29.27
CA LYS A 113 -36.37 -3.83 29.18
C LYS A 113 -37.71 -4.50 29.50
N GLN A 114 -37.96 -5.72 29.03
CA GLN A 114 -39.20 -6.45 29.31
C GLN A 114 -39.31 -6.88 30.78
N GLY A 115 -38.21 -7.32 31.39
CA GLY A 115 -38.17 -7.66 32.82
C GLY A 115 -38.33 -6.47 33.78
N LYS A 116 -38.35 -5.22 33.28
CA LYS A 116 -38.51 -4.00 34.08
C LYS A 116 -39.91 -3.37 33.95
N THR A 117 -40.86 -4.05 33.30
CA THR A 117 -42.26 -3.63 33.24
C THR A 117 -42.95 -4.10 34.53
N PRO A 118 -43.38 -3.21 35.45
CA PRO A 118 -44.14 -3.62 36.62
C PRO A 118 -45.56 -4.05 36.19
N LEU A 119 -46.07 -5.10 36.85
CA LEU A 119 -47.48 -5.53 36.79
C LEU A 119 -48.41 -4.44 37.33
#